data_AF-A0A9P7F3X0-F1
#
_entry.id   AF-A0A9P7F3X0-F1
#
_cell.length_a   1.000
_cell.length_b   1.000
_cell.length_c   1.000
_cell.angle_alpha   90.00
_cell.angle_beta   90.00
_cell.angle_gamma   90.00
#
_symmetry.space_group_name_H-M   'P 1'
#
loop_
_entity.id
_entity.type
_entity.pdbx_description
1 polymer ?
#
loop_
_entity_poly.entity_id
_entity_poly.type
_entity_poly.pdbx_seq_one_letter_code
_entity_poly.pdbx_strand_id
1 'polypeptide(L)'
;MVISVCLRSHCVQHLIHGKIGLCPQCHDTLVVSLSLIPPYALVGLITFGTMTQVHELGYAECSKSYVFRGGKEYTQKQIQDMLGLSTTTRAAPHAGQPMPQQAFGAARFLLPVQQCEFQLTGVLEALARDPWPVANDKRALRCTGVTVSVAVGLLETTSLNTSARIMVFAGGPAMEGPGMVVSNELKEPIRSHHDIERDSVKHYKRAVKFYEGLAKRVSNNGHTVDLFTGCLDQVGLLEMKSLPNSTNSVIVLSDSFATSIFKQSFLHMFNKDDQDFLQIGFNTTFDTTKELKVSGLIGHAISAGKKSACVGETEIDIGQTSAYAIYLAQCRDRPINADS
;
A
#
# COMPACT_ATOMS: atom_id res chain seq x y z
N MET A 1 7.53 -10.06 0.55
CA MET A 1 7.85 -8.97 1.50
C MET A 1 6.61 -8.16 1.78
N VAL A 2 6.39 -7.70 3.02
CA VAL A 2 5.18 -6.96 3.41
C VAL A 2 5.56 -5.60 4.01
N ILE A 3 5.12 -4.50 3.39
CA ILE A 3 5.16 -3.19 4.03
C ILE A 3 3.76 -2.88 4.54
N SER A 4 3.63 -2.65 5.85
CA SER A 4 2.42 -2.10 6.43
C SER A 4 2.49 -0.57 6.39
N VAL A 5 1.54 0.04 5.69
CA VAL A 5 1.36 1.49 5.62
C VAL A 5 0.18 1.86 6.51
N CYS A 6 0.48 2.17 7.78
CA CYS A 6 -0.52 2.37 8.82
C CYS A 6 -0.83 3.86 9.05
N LEU A 7 -2.10 4.22 9.00
CA LEU A 7 -2.56 5.58 9.27
C LEU A 7 -2.46 5.94 10.77
N ARG A 8 -1.94 7.15 11.07
CA ARG A 8 -1.99 7.83 12.38
C ARG A 8 -3.10 8.89 12.48
N SER A 9 -3.89 9.09 11.43
CA SER A 9 -4.81 10.23 11.31
C SER A 9 -6.06 10.17 12.21
N HIS A 10 -6.61 11.37 12.46
CA HIS A 10 -7.92 11.58 13.06
C HIS A 10 -9.02 10.96 12.19
N CYS A 11 -9.88 10.12 12.78
CA CYS A 11 -11.25 9.99 12.30
C CYS A 11 -12.08 11.05 13.03
N VAL A 12 -12.78 11.91 12.30
CA VAL A 12 -13.72 12.85 12.92
C VAL A 12 -14.98 12.05 13.19
N GLN A 13 -15.06 11.46 14.39
CA GLN A 13 -16.28 10.85 14.88
C GLN A 13 -17.02 11.93 15.68
N HIS A 14 -17.75 12.78 14.97
CA HIS A 14 -18.84 13.52 15.61
C HIS A 14 -19.98 12.52 15.84
N LEU A 15 -20.45 12.44 17.09
CA LEU A 15 -21.58 11.63 17.61
C LEU A 15 -21.26 10.13 17.86
N ILE A 16 -21.02 9.70 19.11
CA ILE A 16 -22.00 9.48 20.21
C ILE A 16 -21.27 8.94 21.47
N HIS A 17 -20.08 8.33 21.37
CA HIS A 17 -19.36 7.83 22.57
C HIS A 17 -17.88 8.21 22.51
N GLY A 18 -17.46 9.13 23.39
CA GLY A 18 -16.20 9.88 23.37
C GLY A 18 -14.89 9.12 23.59
N LYS A 19 -14.67 7.96 22.97
CA LYS A 19 -13.36 7.26 22.94
C LYS A 19 -13.19 6.39 21.69
N ILE A 20 -13.08 6.95 20.49
CA ILE A 20 -12.67 6.17 19.32
C ILE A 20 -11.76 7.01 18.42
N GLY A 21 -10.45 6.87 18.67
CA GLY A 21 -9.46 7.11 17.62
C GLY A 21 -9.37 5.86 16.75
N LEU A 22 -9.04 6.03 15.46
CA LEU A 22 -8.87 4.91 14.53
C LEU A 22 -7.64 4.03 14.85
N CYS A 23 -6.69 4.60 15.61
CA CYS A 23 -5.35 4.05 15.88
C CYS A 23 -5.36 2.79 16.77
N PRO A 24 -6.13 2.73 17.89
CA PRO A 24 -6.14 1.55 18.75
C PRO A 24 -6.87 0.34 18.14
N GLN A 25 -7.77 0.51 17.18
CA GLN A 25 -8.56 -0.63 16.68
C GLN A 25 -7.88 -1.37 15.54
N CYS A 26 -7.06 -0.65 14.76
CA CYS A 26 -6.27 -1.24 13.70
C CYS A 26 -5.05 -2.01 14.26
N HIS A 27 -4.37 -1.45 15.28
CA HIS A 27 -3.10 -2.03 15.74
C HIS A 27 -3.25 -3.44 16.34
N ASP A 28 -4.32 -3.75 17.09
CA ASP A 28 -4.55 -5.11 17.63
C ASP A 28 -4.56 -6.17 16.52
N THR A 29 -5.26 -5.87 15.42
CA THR A 29 -5.39 -6.80 14.29
C THR A 29 -4.06 -6.91 13.54
N LEU A 30 -3.30 -5.82 13.44
CA LEU A 30 -1.95 -5.83 12.86
C LEU A 30 -0.99 -6.66 13.69
N VAL A 31 -0.97 -6.49 15.02
CA VAL A 31 -0.13 -7.28 15.94
C VAL A 31 -0.45 -8.76 15.82
N VAL A 32 -1.73 -9.14 15.81
CA VAL A 32 -2.13 -10.54 15.57
C VAL A 32 -1.61 -11.05 14.23
N SER A 33 -1.71 -10.25 13.16
CA SER A 33 -1.24 -10.68 11.84
C SER A 33 0.27 -10.91 11.75
N LEU A 34 1.09 -10.28 12.61
CA LEU A 34 2.53 -10.52 12.64
C LEU A 34 2.86 -11.98 12.96
N SER A 35 2.07 -12.60 13.84
CA SER A 35 2.21 -14.02 14.20
C SER A 35 1.83 -14.99 13.08
N LEU A 36 1.06 -14.53 12.09
CA LEU A 36 0.62 -15.33 10.94
C LEU A 36 1.59 -15.25 9.76
N ILE A 37 2.49 -14.26 9.77
CA ILE A 37 3.49 -14.05 8.72
C ILE A 37 4.67 -15.01 8.95
N PRO A 38 5.22 -15.65 7.90
CA PRO A 38 6.41 -16.49 8.04
C PRO A 38 7.59 -15.73 8.66
N PRO A 39 8.37 -16.35 9.56
CA PRO A 39 9.39 -15.66 10.37
C PRO A 39 10.52 -15.03 9.55
N TYR A 40 10.80 -15.57 8.37
CA TYR A 40 11.80 -15.08 7.43
C TYR A 40 11.30 -13.95 6.52
N ALA A 41 10.00 -13.63 6.53
CA ALA A 41 9.45 -12.60 5.67
C ALA A 41 9.95 -11.21 6.10
N LEU A 42 10.37 -10.42 5.12
CA LEU A 42 10.76 -9.02 5.38
C LEU A 42 9.52 -8.17 5.65
N VAL A 43 9.55 -7.41 6.73
CA VAL A 43 8.54 -6.43 7.12
C VAL A 43 9.12 -5.04 7.25
N GLY A 44 8.31 -4.04 6.89
CA GLY A 44 8.59 -2.63 7.08
C GLY A 44 7.34 -1.87 7.52
N LEU A 45 7.54 -0.76 8.23
CA LEU A 45 6.45 0.07 8.74
C LEU A 45 6.60 1.51 8.23
N ILE A 46 5.53 2.01 7.61
CA ILE A 46 5.39 3.42 7.27
C ILE A 46 4.12 3.90 7.94
N THR A 47 4.20 5.01 8.67
CA THR A 47 3.02 5.63 9.27
C THR A 47 2.75 7.00 8.72
N PHE A 48 1.48 7.40 8.64
CA PHE A 48 1.16 8.70 8.03
C PHE A 48 -0.03 9.42 8.65
N GLY A 49 0.04 10.75 8.60
CA GLY A 49 -1.05 11.68 8.94
C GLY A 49 -0.90 12.90 8.04
N THR A 50 -0.66 14.06 8.65
CA THR A 50 -0.19 15.27 7.94
C THR A 50 1.18 15.04 7.28
N MET A 51 2.03 14.23 7.91
CA MET A 51 3.36 13.85 7.41
C MET A 51 3.46 12.34 7.22
N THR A 52 4.37 11.90 6.34
CA THR A 52 4.71 10.48 6.17
C THR A 52 5.97 10.17 6.99
N GLN A 53 5.97 9.08 7.75
CA GLN A 53 7.08 8.64 8.59
C GLN A 53 7.49 7.21 8.20
N VAL A 54 8.74 7.04 7.76
CA VAL A 54 9.32 5.71 7.46
C VAL A 54 10.12 5.26 8.67
N HIS A 55 9.74 4.14 9.30
CA HIS A 55 10.37 3.65 10.53
C HIS A 55 11.61 2.82 10.22
N GLU A 56 12.69 3.07 10.95
CA GLU A 56 13.92 2.30 10.90
C GLU A 56 13.86 1.21 11.97
N LEU A 57 13.61 -0.03 11.54
CA LEU A 57 13.48 -1.20 12.41
C LEU A 57 14.83 -1.82 12.78
N GLY A 58 15.92 -1.46 12.11
CA GLY A 58 17.27 -2.00 12.38
C GLY A 58 18.00 -1.38 13.57
N TYR A 59 17.41 -0.36 14.20
CA TYR A 59 18.05 0.32 15.33
C TYR A 59 17.32 -0.03 16.63
N ALA A 60 17.94 -0.90 17.42
CA ALA A 60 17.34 -1.45 18.64
C ALA A 60 17.42 -0.50 19.85
N GLU A 61 18.31 0.50 19.83
CA GLU A 61 18.52 1.41 20.97
C GLU A 61 17.35 2.39 21.16
N CYS A 62 16.78 2.90 20.06
CA CYS A 62 15.58 3.72 20.12
C CYS A 62 14.80 3.72 18.79
N SER A 63 13.52 4.10 18.85
CA SER A 63 12.69 4.22 17.66
C SER A 63 13.12 5.44 16.83
N LYS A 64 13.64 5.20 15.63
CA LYS A 64 14.03 6.23 14.66
C LYS A 64 13.12 6.21 13.44
N SER A 65 12.74 7.38 12.94
CA SER A 65 11.89 7.50 11.76
C SER A 65 12.30 8.67 10.87
N TYR A 66 12.16 8.50 9.55
CA TYR A 66 12.41 9.54 8.54
C TYR A 66 11.09 10.20 8.16
N VAL A 67 11.04 11.53 8.22
CA VAL A 67 9.80 12.29 8.01
C VAL A 67 9.81 13.00 6.65
N PHE A 68 8.78 12.71 5.84
CA PHE A 68 8.52 13.36 4.56
C PHE A 68 7.31 14.28 4.68
N ARG A 69 7.37 15.43 3.99
CA ARG A 69 6.29 16.43 3.98
C ARG A 69 5.12 15.95 3.13
N GLY A 70 3.93 15.93 3.70
CA GLY A 70 2.73 15.43 3.02
C GLY A 70 2.29 16.25 1.79
N GLY A 71 2.57 17.56 1.77
CA GLY A 71 2.25 18.43 0.63
C GLY A 71 3.20 18.37 -0.56
N LYS A 72 4.33 17.64 -0.47
CA LYS A 72 5.37 17.60 -1.52
C LYS A 72 5.36 16.28 -2.27
N GLU A 73 5.48 16.35 -3.59
CA GLU A 73 5.74 15.18 -4.43
C GLU A 73 7.25 14.86 -4.45
N TYR A 74 7.58 13.59 -4.29
CA TYR A 74 8.96 13.10 -4.23
C TYR A 74 9.22 12.14 -5.39
N THR A 75 10.35 12.33 -6.08
CA THR A 75 10.82 11.37 -7.09
C THR A 75 11.47 10.16 -6.43
N GLN A 76 11.54 9.04 -7.16
CA GLN A 76 12.23 7.83 -6.69
C GLN A 76 13.65 8.14 -6.20
N LYS A 77 14.44 8.86 -7.01
CA LYS A 77 15.82 9.25 -6.65
C LYS A 77 15.88 10.10 -5.38
N GLN A 78 14.95 11.05 -5.22
CA GLN A 78 14.89 11.87 -4.00
C GLN A 78 14.60 11.02 -2.75
N ILE A 79 13.72 10.02 -2.86
CA ILE A 79 13.42 9.09 -1.77
C ILE A 79 14.66 8.25 -1.45
N GLN A 80 15.37 7.74 -2.47
CA GLN A 80 16.61 6.99 -2.31
C GLN A 80 17.68 7.79 -1.58
N ASP A 81 17.91 9.04 -2.00
CA ASP A 81 18.93 9.91 -1.41
C ASP A 81 18.57 10.28 0.04
N MET A 82 17.31 10.63 0.32
CA MET A 82 16.85 10.97 1.67
C MET A 82 16.87 9.78 2.63
N LEU A 83 16.56 8.58 2.12
CA LEU A 83 16.67 7.35 2.89
C LEU A 83 18.08 6.76 2.85
N GLY A 84 19.09 7.42 2.26
CA GLY A 84 20.46 6.91 2.17
C GLY A 84 20.54 5.48 1.63
N LEU A 85 19.74 5.18 0.60
CA LEU A 85 19.66 3.89 -0.09
C LEU A 85 20.55 3.84 -1.33
N SER A 86 21.11 4.98 -1.76
CA SER A 86 21.97 5.03 -2.93
C SER A 86 23.26 4.24 -2.68
N THR A 87 23.46 3.20 -3.50
CA THR A 87 24.75 2.53 -3.67
C THR A 87 25.65 3.44 -4.49
N THR A 88 26.05 4.58 -3.95
CA THR A 88 27.22 5.25 -4.54
C THR A 88 28.36 4.27 -4.35
N THR A 89 28.85 3.68 -5.44
CA THR A 89 30.18 3.11 -5.57
C THR A 89 31.14 4.13 -5.01
N ARG A 90 31.41 4.04 -3.70
CA ARG A 90 32.46 4.85 -3.11
C ARG A 90 33.74 4.40 -3.81
N ALA A 91 34.43 5.37 -4.39
CA ALA A 91 35.78 5.21 -4.90
C ALA A 91 36.60 4.36 -3.92
N ALA A 92 37.47 3.52 -4.46
CA ALA A 92 38.26 2.53 -3.75
C ALA A 92 38.73 3.01 -2.36
N PRO A 93 38.65 2.15 -1.32
CA PRO A 93 39.00 2.55 0.04
C PRO A 93 40.45 3.04 0.09
N HIS A 94 40.65 4.25 0.60
CA HIS A 94 41.95 4.66 1.12
C HIS A 94 42.25 3.81 2.35
N ALA A 95 43.38 3.13 2.35
CA ALA A 95 43.85 2.32 3.46
C ALA A 95 44.07 3.21 4.71
N GLY A 96 43.46 2.84 5.83
CA GLY A 96 43.87 3.33 7.15
C GLY A 96 42.88 4.13 7.98
N GLN A 97 41.59 4.26 7.61
CA GLN A 97 40.58 4.82 8.52
C GLN A 97 39.56 3.76 8.97
N PRO A 98 39.25 3.66 10.27
CA PRO A 98 38.15 2.83 10.75
C PRO A 98 36.84 3.37 10.16
N MET A 99 36.21 2.56 9.30
CA MET A 99 34.89 2.89 8.74
C MET A 99 33.85 2.92 9.87
N PRO A 100 33.01 3.98 9.98
CA PRO A 100 31.83 3.91 10.81
C PRO A 100 30.89 2.82 10.27
N GLN A 101 30.51 1.90 11.15
CA GLN A 101 29.74 0.68 10.91
C GLN A 101 28.24 0.94 10.66
N GLN A 102 27.90 1.96 9.87
CA GLN A 102 26.51 2.29 9.51
C GLN A 102 26.34 2.31 7.99
N ALA A 103 26.41 1.13 7.39
CA ALA A 103 26.05 0.90 6.00
C ALA A 103 24.98 -0.20 5.91
N PHE A 104 23.93 -0.10 6.72
CA PHE A 104 22.71 -0.86 6.46
C PHE A 104 21.96 -0.10 5.36
N GLY A 105 22.03 -0.58 4.12
CA GLY A 105 21.25 -0.03 3.00
C GLY A 105 19.74 -0.23 3.22
N ALA A 106 19.07 -0.89 2.28
CA ALA A 106 17.67 -1.32 2.42
C ALA A 106 17.34 -2.05 3.74
N ALA A 107 18.30 -2.82 4.25
CA ALA A 107 18.14 -3.76 5.35
C ALA A 107 17.80 -3.12 6.71
N ARG A 108 17.89 -1.79 6.87
CA ARG A 108 17.47 -1.12 8.11
C ARG A 108 15.98 -0.78 8.17
N PHE A 109 15.32 -0.73 7.02
CA PHE A 109 13.88 -0.45 6.92
C PHE A 109 13.05 -1.72 6.76
N LEU A 110 13.68 -2.78 6.25
CA LEU A 110 13.04 -4.04 5.90
C LEU A 110 13.81 -5.17 6.57
N LEU A 111 13.22 -5.78 7.59
CA LEU A 111 13.84 -6.83 8.39
C LEU A 111 12.97 -8.08 8.46
N PRO A 112 13.55 -9.28 8.62
CA PRO A 112 12.78 -10.48 8.91
C PRO A 112 11.91 -10.28 10.17
N VAL A 113 10.66 -10.76 10.14
CA VAL A 113 9.73 -10.68 11.28
C VAL A 113 10.40 -11.17 12.56
N GLN A 114 11.04 -12.34 12.53
CA GLN A 114 11.71 -12.94 13.70
C GLN A 114 12.79 -12.06 14.34
N GLN A 115 13.33 -11.07 13.63
CA GLN A 115 14.37 -10.16 14.14
C GLN A 115 13.81 -8.86 14.70
N CYS A 116 12.61 -8.44 14.25
CA CYS A 116 12.05 -7.12 14.56
C CYS A 116 10.64 -7.18 15.18
N GLU A 117 10.09 -8.36 15.47
CA GLU A 117 8.74 -8.55 16.01
C GLU A 117 8.50 -7.74 17.30
N PHE A 118 9.42 -7.80 18.27
CA PHE A 118 9.30 -7.05 19.52
C PHE A 118 9.31 -5.54 19.30
N GLN A 119 10.25 -5.05 18.47
CA GLN A 119 10.34 -3.63 18.15
C GLN A 119 9.12 -3.15 17.38
N LEU A 120 8.65 -3.93 16.40
CA LEU A 120 7.50 -3.60 15.57
C LEU A 120 6.22 -3.55 16.42
N THR A 121 6.03 -4.52 17.31
CA THR A 121 4.90 -4.54 18.26
C THR A 121 4.95 -3.32 19.18
N GLY A 122 6.12 -3.01 19.75
CA GLY A 122 6.28 -1.81 20.59
C GLY A 122 6.00 -0.51 19.85
N VAL A 123 6.41 -0.39 18.58
CA VAL A 123 6.08 0.79 17.75
C VAL A 123 4.58 0.85 17.47
N LEU A 124 3.93 -0.29 17.17
CA LEU A 124 2.49 -0.38 16.90
C LEU A 124 1.65 0.00 18.13
N GLU A 125 2.02 -0.49 19.32
CA GLU A 125 1.36 -0.15 20.60
C GLU A 125 1.57 1.31 21.00
N ALA A 126 2.74 1.88 20.68
CA ALA A 126 3.04 3.29 20.92
C ALA A 126 2.45 4.24 19.87
N LEU A 127 1.73 3.74 18.85
CA LEU A 127 1.11 4.60 17.83
C LEU A 127 0.04 5.50 18.45
N ALA A 128 0.36 6.78 18.52
CA ALA A 128 -0.57 7.83 18.87
C ALA A 128 -1.21 8.46 17.62
N ARG A 129 -2.31 9.18 17.86
CA ARG A 129 -2.94 10.05 16.89
C ARG A 129 -1.95 11.09 16.36
N ASP A 130 -2.16 11.51 15.12
CA ASP A 130 -1.43 12.61 14.50
C ASP A 130 -1.46 13.85 15.43
N PRO A 131 -0.31 14.41 15.83
CA PRO A 131 -0.27 15.47 16.83
C PRO A 131 -0.78 16.83 16.32
N TRP A 132 -1.06 16.95 15.02
CA TRP A 132 -1.47 18.20 14.40
C TRP A 132 -2.92 18.55 14.77
N PRO A 133 -3.18 19.75 15.33
CA PRO A 133 -4.52 20.15 15.70
C PRO A 133 -5.41 20.32 14.47
N VAL A 134 -6.68 19.96 14.63
CA VAL A 134 -7.69 20.05 13.57
C VAL A 134 -8.75 21.05 14.02
N ALA A 135 -8.98 22.10 13.23
CA ALA A 135 -10.02 23.08 13.50
C ALA A 135 -11.42 22.47 13.31
N ASN A 136 -12.42 22.97 14.03
CA ASN A 136 -13.78 22.40 14.04
C ASN A 136 -14.46 22.39 12.66
N ASP A 137 -14.13 23.33 11.79
CA ASP A 137 -14.65 23.48 10.43
C ASP A 137 -13.78 22.79 9.37
N LYS A 138 -12.74 22.07 9.81
CA LYS A 138 -11.77 21.42 8.95
C LYS A 138 -11.68 19.92 9.21
N ARG A 139 -11.36 19.20 8.14
CA ARG A 139 -10.92 17.81 8.20
C ARG A 139 -9.43 17.75 8.53
N ALA A 140 -9.02 16.63 9.10
CA ALA A 140 -7.61 16.39 9.41
C ALA A 140 -6.81 16.18 8.13
N LEU A 141 -5.62 16.78 8.05
CA LEU A 141 -4.75 16.63 6.90
C LEU A 141 -4.25 15.18 6.79
N ARG A 142 -4.21 14.70 5.55
CA ARG A 142 -3.82 13.32 5.25
C ARG A 142 -3.14 13.21 3.90
N CYS A 143 -1.91 12.72 3.94
CA CYS A 143 -1.04 12.57 2.77
C CYS A 143 -0.93 11.12 2.28
N THR A 144 -2.07 10.45 2.05
CA THR A 144 -2.10 9.05 1.60
C THR A 144 -1.30 8.85 0.31
N GLY A 145 -1.47 9.74 -0.68
CA GLY A 145 -0.78 9.62 -1.97
C GLY A 145 0.74 9.72 -1.87
N VAL A 146 1.27 10.65 -1.07
CA VAL A 146 2.71 10.74 -0.79
C VAL A 146 3.21 9.48 -0.09
N THR A 147 2.44 8.99 0.89
CA THR A 147 2.81 7.80 1.66
C THR A 147 2.94 6.57 0.76
N VAL A 148 1.98 6.34 -0.13
CA VAL A 148 2.06 5.25 -1.11
C VAL A 148 3.24 5.48 -2.06
N SER A 149 3.48 6.71 -2.54
CA SER A 149 4.64 7.00 -3.40
C SER A 149 5.99 6.73 -2.72
N VAL A 150 6.11 7.07 -1.42
CA VAL A 150 7.32 6.79 -0.62
C VAL A 150 7.49 5.29 -0.41
N ALA A 151 6.42 4.55 -0.11
CA ALA A 151 6.46 3.09 0.02
C ALA A 151 6.92 2.41 -1.29
N VAL A 152 6.35 2.84 -2.42
CA VAL A 152 6.75 2.36 -3.75
C VAL A 152 8.21 2.70 -4.04
N GLY A 153 8.65 3.94 -3.78
CA GLY A 153 10.04 4.35 -4.01
C GLY A 153 11.06 3.63 -3.14
N LEU A 154 10.70 3.29 -1.90
CA LEU A 154 11.50 2.42 -1.03
C LEU A 154 11.65 1.05 -1.70
N LEU A 155 10.53 0.39 -2.03
CA LEU A 155 10.52 -0.96 -2.58
C LEU A 155 11.17 -1.10 -3.96
N GLU A 156 11.02 -0.08 -4.81
CA GLU A 156 11.70 0.00 -6.11
C GLU A 156 13.22 -0.10 -5.98
N THR A 157 13.77 0.34 -4.86
CA THR A 157 15.22 0.38 -4.62
C THR A 157 15.71 -0.89 -3.93
N THR A 158 14.89 -1.44 -3.03
CA THR A 158 15.29 -2.56 -2.16
C THR A 158 14.99 -3.92 -2.75
N SER A 159 14.00 -4.02 -3.64
CA SER A 159 13.40 -5.28 -4.11
C SER A 159 13.00 -5.19 -5.57
N LEU A 160 13.99 -4.93 -6.43
CA LEU A 160 13.77 -4.99 -7.88
C LEU A 160 13.45 -6.44 -8.27
N ASN A 161 12.32 -6.65 -8.96
CA ASN A 161 11.82 -7.95 -9.41
C ASN A 161 11.57 -9.00 -8.31
N THR A 162 11.50 -8.59 -7.04
CA THR A 162 11.03 -9.44 -5.95
C THR A 162 9.65 -8.99 -5.51
N SER A 163 8.76 -9.94 -5.27
CA SER A 163 7.39 -9.63 -4.90
C SER A 163 7.29 -8.96 -3.54
N ALA A 164 6.66 -7.79 -3.54
CA ALA A 164 6.36 -7.02 -2.36
C ALA A 164 4.87 -6.66 -2.30
N ARG A 165 4.36 -6.54 -1.08
CA ARG A 165 2.97 -6.26 -0.78
C ARG A 165 2.89 -5.03 0.11
N ILE A 166 2.23 -3.98 -0.38
CA ILE A 166 2.00 -2.74 0.35
C ILE A 166 0.57 -2.76 0.87
N MET A 167 0.39 -2.84 2.17
CA MET A 167 -0.93 -2.83 2.81
C MET A 167 -1.24 -1.42 3.29
N VAL A 168 -2.18 -0.73 2.64
CA VAL A 168 -2.56 0.64 2.99
C VAL A 168 -3.81 0.63 3.84
N PHE A 169 -3.69 1.07 5.09
CA PHE A 169 -4.84 1.24 6.00
C PHE A 169 -5.24 2.71 6.00
N ALA A 170 -6.43 3.05 5.46
CA ALA A 170 -6.91 4.43 5.35
C ALA A 170 -8.33 4.60 5.92
N GLY A 171 -8.50 5.38 6.99
CA GLY A 171 -9.84 5.72 7.53
C GLY A 171 -10.34 7.10 7.13
N GLY A 172 -10.45 7.37 5.83
CA GLY A 172 -10.81 8.69 5.28
C GLY A 172 -9.93 9.20 4.13
N PRO A 173 -10.39 10.24 3.40
CA PRO A 173 -9.81 10.65 2.13
C PRO A 173 -8.45 11.33 2.26
N ALA A 174 -7.68 11.35 1.16
CA ALA A 174 -6.46 12.15 1.05
C ALA A 174 -6.82 13.63 0.90
N MET A 175 -6.25 14.48 1.75
CA MET A 175 -6.59 15.90 1.86
C MET A 175 -5.40 16.84 1.69
N GLU A 176 -4.22 16.27 1.49
CA GLU A 176 -2.99 17.02 1.24
C GLU A 176 -2.10 16.27 0.26
N GLY A 177 -1.39 17.02 -0.57
CA GLY A 177 -0.37 16.49 -1.48
C GLY A 177 -0.92 15.91 -2.79
N PRO A 178 -0.05 15.27 -3.58
CA PRO A 178 -0.47 14.52 -4.76
C PRO A 178 -1.44 13.39 -4.38
N GLY A 179 -2.46 13.17 -5.22
CA GLY A 179 -3.53 12.21 -4.94
C GLY A 179 -4.62 12.72 -3.99
N MET A 180 -4.70 14.02 -3.73
CA MET A 180 -5.76 14.67 -2.94
C MET A 180 -7.14 14.44 -3.59
N VAL A 181 -8.11 14.02 -2.77
CA VAL A 181 -9.49 13.65 -3.17
C VAL A 181 -10.47 14.79 -2.88
N VAL A 182 -10.29 15.47 -1.76
CA VAL A 182 -11.11 16.58 -1.28
C VAL A 182 -10.23 17.56 -0.51
N SER A 183 -10.58 18.85 -0.45
CA SER A 183 -9.88 19.78 0.43
C SER A 183 -10.16 19.49 1.91
N ASN A 184 -9.41 20.17 2.78
CA ASN A 184 -9.62 20.10 4.22
C ASN A 184 -10.85 20.86 4.72
N GLU A 185 -11.60 21.60 3.88
CA GLU A 185 -12.76 22.35 4.33
C GLU A 185 -14.01 21.47 4.42
N LEU A 186 -14.64 21.36 5.59
CA LEU A 186 -15.86 20.55 5.76
C LEU A 186 -17.03 21.03 4.90
N LYS A 187 -17.04 22.32 4.54
CA LYS A 187 -18.05 22.92 3.65
C LYS A 187 -17.99 22.35 2.23
N GLU A 188 -16.82 21.90 1.79
CA GLU A 188 -16.70 21.21 0.50
C GLU A 188 -17.10 19.74 0.69
N PRO A 189 -18.21 19.27 0.10
CA PRO A 189 -18.60 17.87 0.20
C PRO A 189 -17.62 16.98 -0.57
N ILE A 190 -17.52 15.72 -0.15
CA ILE A 190 -16.81 14.72 -0.93
C ILE A 190 -17.65 14.42 -2.18
N ARG A 191 -17.02 14.39 -3.36
CA ARG A 191 -17.71 14.22 -4.65
C ARG A 191 -18.66 13.00 -4.66
N SER A 192 -19.76 13.16 -5.39
CA SER A 192 -20.75 12.12 -5.72
C SER A 192 -20.67 11.71 -7.19
N HIS A 193 -21.42 10.66 -7.58
CA HIS A 193 -21.55 10.27 -8.99
C HIS A 193 -22.14 11.39 -9.84
N HIS A 194 -23.13 12.10 -9.31
CA HIS A 194 -23.76 13.24 -9.98
C HIS A 194 -22.78 14.39 -10.25
N ASP A 195 -21.87 14.65 -9.30
CA ASP A 195 -20.85 15.68 -9.46
C ASP A 195 -19.85 15.32 -10.56
N ILE A 196 -19.52 14.03 -10.70
CA ILE A 196 -18.64 13.49 -11.74
C ILE A 196 -19.31 13.58 -13.11
N GLU A 197 -20.58 13.20 -13.22
CA GLU A 197 -21.35 13.28 -14.47
C GLU A 197 -21.47 14.71 -14.98
N ARG A 198 -21.59 15.69 -14.07
CA ARG A 198 -21.64 17.12 -14.40
C ARG A 198 -20.25 17.78 -14.55
N ASP A 199 -19.18 16.99 -14.45
CA ASP A 199 -17.78 17.45 -14.45
C ASP A 199 -17.47 18.58 -13.44
N SER A 200 -18.21 18.60 -12.33
CA SER A 200 -18.07 19.58 -11.24
C SER A 200 -17.02 19.18 -10.18
N VAL A 201 -16.09 18.29 -10.56
CA VAL A 201 -15.12 17.66 -9.66
C VAL A 201 -13.71 18.26 -9.81
N LYS A 202 -13.32 19.09 -8.84
CA LYS A 202 -12.04 19.83 -8.88
C LYS A 202 -10.79 18.95 -8.83
N HIS A 203 -10.83 17.87 -8.03
CA HIS A 203 -9.63 17.10 -7.68
C HIS A 203 -9.53 15.76 -8.42
N TYR A 204 -10.66 15.23 -8.88
CA TYR A 204 -10.80 13.86 -9.37
C TYR A 204 -9.79 13.50 -10.47
N LYS A 205 -9.77 14.25 -11.58
CA LYS A 205 -8.91 13.95 -12.74
C LYS A 205 -7.42 13.97 -12.39
N ARG A 206 -6.99 14.91 -11.53
CA ARG A 206 -5.59 15.01 -11.09
C ARG A 206 -5.20 13.84 -10.19
N ALA A 207 -6.09 13.44 -9.28
CA ALA A 207 -5.86 12.33 -8.37
C ALA A 207 -5.82 10.97 -9.09
N VAL A 208 -6.77 10.72 -10.01
CA VAL A 208 -6.79 9.51 -10.85
C VAL A 208 -5.48 9.37 -11.62
N LYS A 209 -5.05 10.43 -12.32
CA LYS A 209 -3.78 10.41 -13.09
C LYS A 209 -2.57 10.10 -12.20
N PHE A 210 -2.54 10.61 -10.98
CA PHE A 210 -1.46 10.35 -10.03
C PHE A 210 -1.43 8.88 -9.60
N TYR A 211 -2.56 8.31 -9.16
CA TYR A 211 -2.62 6.92 -8.72
C TYR A 211 -2.45 5.93 -9.88
N GLU A 212 -2.91 6.24 -11.10
CA GLU A 212 -2.57 5.46 -12.30
C GLU A 212 -1.07 5.45 -12.60
N GLY A 213 -0.39 6.59 -12.39
CA GLY A 213 1.07 6.67 -12.50
C GLY A 213 1.78 5.79 -11.47
N LEU A 214 1.28 5.77 -10.22
CA LEU A 214 1.78 4.86 -9.18
C LEU A 214 1.46 3.40 -9.50
N ALA A 215 0.26 3.09 -9.98
CA ALA A 215 -0.15 1.74 -10.34
C ALA A 215 0.76 1.12 -11.41
N LYS A 216 1.15 1.92 -12.42
CA LYS A 216 2.13 1.50 -13.43
C LYS A 216 3.51 1.23 -12.83
N ARG A 217 3.97 2.06 -11.91
CA ARG A 217 5.25 1.84 -11.20
C ARG A 217 5.20 0.56 -10.37
N VAL A 218 4.15 0.37 -9.58
CA VAL A 218 3.94 -0.84 -8.75
C VAL A 218 3.93 -2.09 -9.62
N SER A 219 3.11 -2.10 -10.68
CA SER A 219 2.98 -3.25 -11.57
C SER A 219 4.27 -3.55 -12.32
N ASN A 220 5.01 -2.54 -12.79
CA ASN A 220 6.27 -2.77 -13.51
C ASN A 220 7.37 -3.40 -12.63
N ASN A 221 7.31 -3.17 -11.32
CA ASN A 221 8.29 -3.73 -10.37
C ASN A 221 7.83 -5.07 -9.76
N GLY A 222 6.64 -5.56 -10.12
CA GLY A 222 6.07 -6.80 -9.59
C GLY A 222 5.61 -6.70 -8.13
N HIS A 223 5.19 -5.51 -7.71
CA HIS A 223 4.67 -5.26 -6.37
C HIS A 223 3.14 -5.23 -6.40
N THR A 224 2.52 -5.26 -5.22
CA THR A 224 1.05 -5.30 -5.04
C THR A 224 0.66 -4.26 -3.99
N VAL A 225 -0.53 -3.67 -4.11
CA VAL A 225 -1.03 -2.64 -3.18
C VAL A 225 -2.45 -2.95 -2.76
N ASP A 226 -2.62 -3.34 -1.50
CA ASP A 226 -3.93 -3.56 -0.90
C ASP A 226 -4.46 -2.28 -0.26
N LEU A 227 -5.77 -2.08 -0.36
CA LEU A 227 -6.46 -0.94 0.23
C LEU A 227 -7.44 -1.43 1.30
N PHE A 228 -7.12 -1.18 2.55
CA PHE A 228 -8.01 -1.41 3.69
C PHE A 228 -8.58 -0.08 4.15
N THR A 229 -9.90 0.04 4.13
CA THR A 229 -10.57 1.27 4.51
C THR A 229 -11.49 1.06 5.70
N GLY A 230 -11.41 2.01 6.63
CA GLY A 230 -12.15 2.02 7.89
C GLY A 230 -12.71 3.40 8.14
N CYS A 231 -13.75 3.79 7.41
CA CYS A 231 -14.34 5.13 7.48
C CYS A 231 -15.83 5.11 7.16
N LEU A 232 -16.62 5.91 7.87
CA LEU A 232 -18.04 6.13 7.58
C LEU A 232 -18.27 6.94 6.30
N ASP A 233 -17.30 7.80 5.96
CA ASP A 233 -17.30 8.60 4.75
C ASP A 233 -16.46 7.95 3.65
N GLN A 234 -16.58 8.48 2.43
CA GLN A 234 -15.77 8.02 1.30
C GLN A 234 -14.27 8.30 1.49
N VAL A 235 -13.44 7.30 1.19
CA VAL A 235 -11.97 7.35 1.34
C VAL A 235 -11.22 7.75 0.06
N GLY A 236 -11.90 7.79 -1.08
CA GLY A 236 -11.25 8.00 -2.38
C GLY A 236 -10.81 6.71 -3.08
N LEU A 237 -11.54 5.61 -2.86
CA LEU A 237 -11.30 4.34 -3.55
C LEU A 237 -11.41 4.49 -5.07
N LEU A 238 -12.29 5.35 -5.57
CA LEU A 238 -12.46 5.57 -7.01
C LEU A 238 -11.17 6.08 -7.68
N GLU A 239 -10.43 6.97 -7.02
CA GLU A 239 -9.15 7.50 -7.49
C GLU A 239 -8.03 6.47 -7.34
N MET A 240 -8.07 5.67 -6.26
CA MET A 240 -7.03 4.71 -5.92
C MET A 240 -7.22 3.32 -6.55
N LYS A 241 -8.37 3.04 -7.18
CA LYS A 241 -8.73 1.70 -7.69
C LYS A 241 -7.71 1.10 -8.66
N SER A 242 -6.97 1.94 -9.37
CA SER A 242 -5.94 1.48 -10.31
C SER A 242 -4.82 0.70 -9.62
N LEU A 243 -4.50 1.01 -8.35
CA LEU A 243 -3.46 0.33 -7.57
C LEU A 243 -3.74 -1.16 -7.36
N PRO A 244 -4.88 -1.57 -6.75
CA PRO A 244 -5.22 -2.98 -6.58
C PRO A 244 -5.61 -3.63 -7.92
N ASN A 245 -6.33 -2.93 -8.81
CA ASN A 245 -6.82 -3.53 -10.06
C ASN A 245 -5.68 -3.95 -11.00
N SER A 246 -4.58 -3.18 -11.07
CA SER A 246 -3.45 -3.53 -11.95
C SER A 246 -2.60 -4.69 -11.41
N THR A 247 -2.72 -5.02 -10.13
CA THR A 247 -1.87 -5.99 -9.42
C THR A 247 -2.64 -7.19 -8.87
N ASN A 248 -3.97 -7.21 -9.07
CA ASN A 248 -4.90 -8.16 -8.48
C ASN A 248 -4.88 -8.21 -6.95
N SER A 249 -4.66 -7.04 -6.34
CA SER A 249 -4.64 -6.88 -4.89
C SER A 249 -6.04 -6.75 -4.28
N VAL A 250 -6.11 -6.72 -2.95
CA VAL A 250 -7.36 -6.70 -2.20
C VAL A 250 -7.82 -5.27 -1.91
N ILE A 251 -9.13 -5.06 -2.00
CA ILE A 251 -9.83 -3.88 -1.45
C ILE A 251 -10.79 -4.37 -0.37
N VAL A 252 -10.63 -3.87 0.85
CA VAL A 252 -11.60 -4.07 1.95
C VAL A 252 -12.22 -2.72 2.31
N LEU A 253 -13.53 -2.62 2.11
CA LEU A 253 -14.32 -1.47 2.52
C LEU A 253 -15.07 -1.81 3.80
N SER A 254 -14.80 -1.04 4.86
CA SER A 254 -15.49 -1.15 6.15
C SER A 254 -15.72 0.23 6.74
N ASP A 255 -16.77 0.35 7.55
CA ASP A 255 -17.11 1.59 8.26
C ASP A 255 -16.09 1.91 9.35
N SER A 256 -15.45 0.87 9.91
CA SER A 256 -14.44 0.98 10.96
C SER A 256 -13.57 -0.29 11.00
N PHE A 257 -12.30 -0.11 11.37
CA PHE A 257 -11.36 -1.20 11.65
C PHE A 257 -11.73 -2.03 12.89
N ALA A 258 -12.69 -1.57 13.71
CA ALA A 258 -13.20 -2.38 14.82
C ALA A 258 -14.16 -3.49 14.38
N THR A 259 -14.71 -3.41 13.16
CA THR A 259 -15.74 -4.33 12.67
C THR A 259 -15.20 -5.74 12.46
N SER A 260 -16.04 -6.75 12.67
CA SER A 260 -15.71 -8.14 12.33
C SER A 260 -15.42 -8.32 10.84
N ILE A 261 -16.09 -7.54 9.98
CA ILE A 261 -15.85 -7.51 8.53
C ILE A 261 -14.38 -7.22 8.24
N PHE A 262 -13.82 -6.14 8.79
CA PHE A 262 -12.41 -5.83 8.59
C PHE A 262 -11.50 -6.90 9.19
N LYS A 263 -11.71 -7.25 10.47
CA LYS A 263 -10.84 -8.19 11.19
C LYS A 263 -10.75 -9.55 10.51
N GLN A 264 -11.90 -10.14 10.18
CA GLN A 264 -11.96 -11.45 9.53
C GLN A 264 -11.43 -11.37 8.10
N SER A 265 -11.81 -10.35 7.32
CA SER A 265 -11.31 -10.19 5.94
C SER A 265 -9.79 -10.04 5.90
N PHE A 266 -9.21 -9.27 6.83
CA PHE A 266 -7.77 -9.07 6.91
C PHE A 266 -7.03 -10.34 7.34
N LEU A 267 -7.51 -11.03 8.37
CA LEU A 267 -6.88 -12.27 8.84
C LEU A 267 -7.00 -13.41 7.81
N HIS A 268 -8.11 -13.48 7.07
CA HIS A 268 -8.31 -14.47 6.01
C HIS A 268 -7.26 -14.39 4.89
N MET A 269 -6.64 -13.24 4.71
CA MET A 269 -5.55 -13.06 3.75
C MET A 269 -4.27 -13.78 4.17
N PHE A 270 -4.16 -14.20 5.43
CA PHE A 270 -3.04 -14.97 5.95
C PHE A 270 -3.43 -16.44 6.20
N ASN A 271 -4.52 -16.91 5.60
CA ASN A 271 -4.89 -18.31 5.64
C ASN A 271 -3.77 -19.19 5.08
N LYS A 272 -3.59 -20.33 5.73
CA LYS A 272 -2.59 -21.32 5.37
C LYS A 272 -3.25 -22.60 4.85
N ASP A 273 -2.53 -23.33 4.02
CA ASP A 273 -2.91 -24.66 3.55
C ASP A 273 -2.55 -25.75 4.58
N ASP A 274 -2.84 -27.01 4.24
CA ASP A 274 -2.52 -28.19 5.06
C ASP A 274 -1.01 -28.37 5.33
N GLN A 275 -0.15 -27.66 4.58
CA GLN A 275 1.30 -27.67 4.71
C GLN A 275 1.85 -26.46 5.48
N ASP A 276 0.97 -25.65 6.09
CA ASP A 276 1.30 -24.40 6.82
C ASP A 276 1.90 -23.29 5.93
N PHE A 277 1.68 -23.35 4.60
CA PHE A 277 2.04 -22.27 3.69
C PHE A 277 0.88 -21.33 3.45
N LEU A 278 1.15 -20.02 3.31
CA LEU A 278 0.14 -19.04 2.95
C LEU A 278 -0.49 -19.38 1.59
N GLN A 279 -1.82 -19.32 1.50
CA GLN A 279 -2.59 -19.56 0.27
C GLN A 279 -2.53 -18.38 -0.72
N ILE A 280 -1.33 -17.81 -0.90
CA ILE A 280 -1.04 -16.68 -1.76
C ILE A 280 0.11 -17.01 -2.70
N GLY A 281 -0.13 -16.87 -4.00
CA GLY A 281 0.89 -16.81 -5.04
C GLY A 281 1.26 -15.37 -5.35
N PHE A 282 2.55 -15.12 -5.57
CA PHE A 282 3.04 -13.83 -6.06
C PHE A 282 3.68 -13.97 -7.44
N ASN A 283 3.61 -12.90 -8.23
CA ASN A 283 4.30 -12.78 -9.53
C ASN A 283 4.08 -13.98 -10.46
N THR A 284 2.81 -14.36 -10.64
CA THR A 284 2.42 -15.45 -11.53
C THR A 284 2.31 -14.93 -12.96
N THR A 285 3.00 -15.58 -13.89
CA THR A 285 2.84 -15.33 -15.32
C THR A 285 2.15 -16.54 -15.95
N PHE A 286 1.15 -16.32 -16.79
CA PHE A 286 0.56 -17.38 -17.60
C PHE A 286 0.55 -17.00 -19.07
N ASP A 287 0.62 -18.01 -19.92
CA ASP A 287 0.78 -17.91 -21.37
C ASP A 287 -0.28 -18.77 -22.04
N THR A 288 -0.73 -18.35 -23.21
CA THR A 288 -1.84 -19.00 -23.92
C THR A 288 -1.33 -20.08 -24.87
N THR A 289 -2.19 -21.04 -25.22
CA THR A 289 -1.82 -22.14 -26.13
C THR A 289 -1.59 -21.63 -27.55
N LYS A 290 -0.80 -22.39 -28.33
CA LYS A 290 -0.38 -21.98 -29.67
C LYS A 290 -1.45 -22.11 -30.76
N GLU A 291 -2.49 -22.89 -30.48
CA GLU A 291 -3.51 -23.30 -31.45
C GLU A 291 -4.69 -22.34 -31.55
N LEU A 292 -4.87 -21.47 -30.55
CA LEU A 292 -5.98 -20.52 -30.49
C LEU A 292 -5.49 -19.09 -30.59
N LYS A 293 -6.29 -18.23 -31.23
CA LYS A 293 -6.08 -16.78 -31.22
C LYS A 293 -6.78 -16.18 -29.99
N VAL A 294 -6.08 -15.30 -29.28
CA VAL A 294 -6.53 -14.64 -28.06
C VAL A 294 -6.74 -13.16 -28.34
N SER A 295 -7.98 -12.70 -28.15
CA SER A 295 -8.36 -11.29 -28.34
C SER A 295 -7.96 -10.38 -27.18
N GLY A 296 -7.89 -10.93 -25.97
CA GLY A 296 -7.49 -10.19 -24.80
C GLY A 296 -7.98 -10.82 -23.50
N LEU A 297 -7.74 -10.12 -22.39
CA LEU A 297 -8.16 -10.50 -21.05
C LEU A 297 -8.94 -9.35 -20.40
N ILE A 298 -10.07 -9.70 -19.79
CA ILE A 298 -10.84 -8.80 -18.92
C ILE A 298 -10.64 -9.26 -17.48
N GLY A 299 -10.08 -8.39 -16.64
CA GLY A 299 -9.84 -8.70 -15.23
C GLY A 299 -8.61 -8.01 -14.68
N HIS A 300 -8.21 -8.43 -13.49
CA HIS A 300 -7.05 -7.86 -12.79
C HIS A 300 -5.77 -8.58 -13.23
N ALA A 301 -5.15 -8.09 -14.30
CA ALA A 301 -3.85 -8.55 -14.74
C ALA A 301 -3.11 -7.40 -15.43
N ILE A 302 -1.86 -7.64 -15.81
CA ILE A 302 -1.12 -6.77 -16.71
C ILE A 302 -0.62 -7.56 -17.92
N SER A 303 -0.52 -6.88 -19.07
CA SER A 303 0.09 -7.47 -20.27
C SER A 303 1.58 -7.69 -20.04
N ALA A 304 2.06 -8.91 -20.33
CA ALA A 304 3.50 -9.21 -20.36
C ALA A 304 4.16 -8.80 -21.70
N GLY A 305 3.40 -8.22 -22.62
CA GLY A 305 3.93 -7.68 -23.90
C GLY A 305 4.42 -8.74 -24.89
N LYS A 306 4.02 -10.00 -24.72
CA LYS A 306 4.47 -11.10 -25.58
C LYS A 306 3.67 -11.14 -26.88
N LYS A 307 4.29 -10.70 -27.96
CA LYS A 307 3.73 -10.80 -29.31
C LYS A 307 3.96 -12.21 -29.87
N SER A 308 2.92 -12.84 -30.39
CA SER A 308 2.99 -14.17 -31.00
C SER A 308 1.92 -14.33 -32.08
N ALA A 309 1.99 -15.41 -32.86
CA ALA A 309 0.99 -15.76 -33.87
C ALA A 309 -0.41 -16.02 -33.26
N CYS A 310 -0.49 -16.17 -31.93
CA CYS A 310 -1.69 -16.42 -31.16
C CYS A 310 -2.41 -15.13 -30.77
N VAL A 311 -1.88 -13.95 -31.09
CA VAL A 311 -2.57 -12.69 -30.83
C VAL A 311 -3.66 -12.50 -31.88
N GLY A 312 -4.91 -12.36 -31.43
CA GLY A 312 -6.06 -12.08 -32.29
C GLY A 312 -6.02 -10.67 -32.86
N GLU A 313 -6.66 -10.47 -34.01
CA GLU A 313 -6.76 -9.15 -34.65
C GLU A 313 -7.71 -8.21 -33.88
N THR A 314 -8.76 -8.77 -33.28
CA THR A 314 -9.70 -8.04 -32.43
C THR A 314 -9.15 -7.96 -31.01
N GLU A 315 -8.92 -6.74 -30.53
CA GLU A 315 -8.48 -6.43 -29.17
C GLU A 315 -9.66 -6.26 -28.22
N ILE A 316 -9.60 -6.92 -27.06
CA ILE A 316 -10.57 -6.77 -25.97
C ILE A 316 -9.81 -6.45 -24.68
N ASP A 317 -10.02 -5.24 -24.14
CA ASP A 317 -9.42 -4.73 -22.90
C ASP A 317 -7.88 -4.91 -22.86
N ILE A 318 -7.35 -5.86 -22.09
CA ILE A 318 -5.91 -6.17 -22.08
C ILE A 318 -5.59 -7.13 -23.24
N GLY A 319 -5.42 -6.58 -24.45
CA GLY A 319 -5.08 -7.34 -25.66
C GLY A 319 -3.65 -7.15 -26.14
N GLN A 320 -3.44 -7.45 -27.44
CA GLN A 320 -2.15 -7.35 -28.14
C GLN A 320 -0.99 -8.15 -27.51
N THR A 321 -1.31 -9.14 -26.68
CA THR A 321 -0.37 -10.01 -26.00
C THR A 321 -0.91 -11.43 -25.91
N SER A 322 -0.01 -12.39 -25.79
CA SER A 322 -0.32 -13.80 -25.54
C SER A 322 0.06 -14.24 -24.12
N ALA A 323 0.70 -13.36 -23.35
CA ALA A 323 1.07 -13.61 -21.97
C ALA A 323 0.63 -12.47 -21.05
N TYR A 324 0.26 -12.86 -19.83
CA TYR A 324 -0.29 -11.99 -18.80
C TYR A 324 0.39 -12.27 -17.47
N ALA A 325 0.56 -11.21 -16.67
CA ALA A 325 1.09 -11.31 -15.31
C ALA A 325 0.03 -10.92 -14.29
N ILE A 326 -0.04 -11.69 -13.21
CA ILE A 326 -0.88 -11.48 -12.02
C ILE A 326 0.07 -11.45 -10.82
N TYR A 327 0.16 -10.29 -10.16
CA TYR A 327 1.15 -10.10 -9.10
C TYR A 327 0.72 -10.63 -7.73
N LEU A 328 -0.60 -10.72 -7.49
CA LEU A 328 -1.17 -11.42 -6.36
C LEU A 328 -2.23 -12.41 -6.85
N ALA A 329 -2.08 -13.69 -6.53
CA ALA A 329 -3.09 -14.71 -6.74
C ALA A 329 -3.45 -15.30 -5.38
N GLN A 330 -4.72 -15.28 -5.01
CA GLN A 330 -5.19 -15.92 -3.79
C GLN A 330 -6.15 -17.03 -4.17
N CYS A 331 -5.92 -18.23 -3.63
CA CYS A 331 -6.87 -19.32 -3.78
C CYS A 331 -8.10 -18.97 -2.96
N ARG A 332 -9.19 -18.55 -3.61
CA ARG A 332 -10.47 -18.41 -2.93
C ARG A 332 -11.10 -19.78 -2.87
N ASP A 333 -11.09 -20.39 -1.69
CA ASP A 333 -12.08 -21.40 -1.40
C ASP A 333 -13.47 -20.80 -1.68
N ARG A 334 -14.33 -21.59 -2.33
CA ARG A 334 -15.69 -21.18 -2.67
C ARG A 334 -16.36 -20.49 -1.47
N PRO A 335 -17.22 -19.48 -1.70
CA PRO A 335 -17.93 -18.84 -0.61
C PRO A 335 -18.60 -19.90 0.27
N ILE A 336 -18.20 -19.93 1.54
CA ILE A 336 -18.97 -20.56 2.60
C ILE A 336 -20.29 -19.78 2.65
N ASN A 337 -21.38 -20.45 2.29
CA ASN A 337 -22.78 -19.97 2.24
C ASN A 337 -23.21 -19.27 0.95
N ALA A 338 -23.58 -20.08 -0.04
CA ALA A 338 -24.62 -19.74 -1.01
C ALA A 338 -25.72 -20.84 -1.06
N ASP A 339 -25.90 -21.58 0.02
CA ASP A 339 -26.99 -22.54 0.23
C ASP A 339 -27.47 -22.43 1.70
N SER A 340 -28.30 -21.43 1.98
CA SER A 340 -29.30 -21.40 3.06
C SER A 340 -30.06 -20.08 3.05
#